data_AF-A0A9D9BR46-F1
#
_entry.id   AF-A0A9D9BR46-F1
#
_cell.length_a   1.000
_cell.length_b   1.000
_cell.length_c   1.000
_cell.angle_alpha   90.00
_cell.angle_beta   90.00
_cell.angle_gamma   90.00
#
_symmetry.space_group_name_H-M   'P 1'
#
loop_
_entity.id
_entity.type
_entity.pdbx_description
1 polymer ?
#
loop_
_entity_poly.entity_id
_entity_poly.type
_entity_poly.pdbx_seq_one_letter_code
_entity_poly.pdbx_strand_id
1 'polypeptide(L)'
;MKYLCFFLLVTSLHLNAQETTLEPKLENISWISGNWKGEAFGGQVEENWSTPSGGSMMATFKLINDDKVSFYEIEIIREIENSLVLQLKHFDNTLKGWETKNKTVDFPLIKITPNRVEFEGMTFEKVNENEMNVYVDLKSEDGKIDTMKFNYKKD
;
A
#
# COMPACT_ATOMS: atom_id res chain seq x y z
N MET A 1 -1.55 63.22 -31.63
CA MET A 1 -2.61 62.24 -31.30
C MET A 1 -2.01 61.21 -30.36
N LYS A 2 -2.52 61.15 -29.12
CA LYS A 2 -2.08 60.22 -28.06
C LYS A 2 -2.61 58.82 -28.36
N TYR A 3 -1.74 57.82 -28.41
CA TYR A 3 -2.14 56.42 -28.29
C TYR A 3 -1.58 55.87 -26.98
N LEU A 4 -2.48 55.65 -26.03
CA LEU A 4 -2.23 55.02 -24.74
C LEU A 4 -2.43 53.51 -24.94
N CYS A 5 -1.34 52.74 -25.06
CA CYS A 5 -1.42 51.28 -25.08
C CYS A 5 -1.57 50.77 -23.65
N PHE A 6 -2.73 50.18 -23.36
CA PHE A 6 -3.00 49.49 -22.10
C PHE A 6 -2.51 48.04 -22.24
N PHE A 7 -1.44 47.68 -21.54
CA PHE A 7 -0.97 46.30 -21.47
C PHE A 7 -1.79 45.58 -20.40
N LEU A 8 -2.72 44.72 -20.81
CA LEU A 8 -3.49 43.89 -19.89
C LEU A 8 -2.62 42.69 -19.49
N LEU A 9 -2.03 42.73 -18.30
CA LEU A 9 -1.28 41.61 -17.75
C LEU A 9 -2.28 40.57 -17.22
N VAL A 10 -2.52 39.50 -17.99
CA VAL A 10 -3.33 38.36 -17.54
C VAL A 10 -2.44 37.49 -16.65
N THR A 11 -2.62 37.57 -15.34
CA THR A 11 -1.99 36.66 -14.39
C THR A 11 -2.76 35.34 -14.37
N SER A 12 -2.19 34.28 -14.94
CA SER A 12 -2.71 32.92 -14.85
C SER A 12 -2.65 32.46 -13.38
N LEU A 13 -3.81 32.28 -12.75
CA LEU A 13 -3.90 31.59 -11.47
C LEU A 13 -3.70 30.10 -11.72
N HIS A 14 -2.51 29.58 -11.41
CA HIS A 14 -2.29 28.14 -11.34
C HIS A 14 -2.91 27.62 -10.05
N LEU A 15 -4.10 27.00 -10.14
CA LEU A 15 -4.60 26.15 -9.07
C LEU A 15 -3.68 24.92 -8.98
N ASN A 16 -2.76 24.91 -8.03
CA ASN A 16 -2.18 23.66 -7.56
C ASN A 16 -3.30 22.91 -6.84
N ALA A 17 -3.78 21.82 -7.43
CA ALA A 17 -4.63 20.87 -6.73
C ALA A 17 -3.78 20.24 -5.62
N GLN A 18 -3.88 20.75 -4.41
CA GLN A 18 -3.26 20.15 -3.25
C GLN A 18 -4.02 18.87 -2.95
N GLU A 19 -3.37 17.72 -3.10
CA GLU A 19 -3.97 16.43 -2.74
C GLU A 19 -4.40 16.46 -1.27
N THR A 20 -5.67 16.14 -1.02
CA THR A 20 -6.21 16.03 0.34
C THR A 20 -5.51 14.89 1.07
N THR A 21 -4.74 15.23 2.11
CA THR A 21 -4.21 14.26 3.06
C THR A 21 -5.27 13.92 4.11
N LEU A 22 -5.42 12.65 4.45
CA LEU A 22 -6.32 12.17 5.50
C LEU A 22 -5.55 11.88 6.79
N GLU A 23 -6.26 11.87 7.92
CA GLU A 23 -5.70 11.51 9.21
C GLU A 23 -5.25 10.03 9.21
N PRO A 24 -4.20 9.68 9.98
CA PRO A 24 -3.66 8.33 10.09
C PRO A 24 -4.56 7.43 10.95
N LYS A 25 -5.73 7.11 10.41
CA LYS A 25 -6.80 6.32 11.01
C LYS A 25 -7.12 5.11 10.15
N LEU A 26 -7.34 3.96 10.78
CA LEU A 26 -7.66 2.72 10.06
C LEU A 26 -8.92 2.87 9.21
N GLU A 27 -9.88 3.68 9.66
CA GLU A 27 -11.11 3.97 8.95
C GLU A 27 -10.85 4.60 7.56
N ASN A 28 -9.80 5.42 7.44
CA ASN A 28 -9.42 6.07 6.18
C ASN A 28 -8.77 5.11 5.17
N ILE A 29 -8.41 3.89 5.60
CA ILE A 29 -7.87 2.83 4.74
C ILE A 29 -8.75 1.57 4.73
N SER A 30 -9.96 1.66 5.28
CA SER A 30 -10.92 0.54 5.37
C SER A 30 -11.28 -0.09 4.02
N TRP A 31 -11.10 0.65 2.92
CA TRP A 31 -11.30 0.17 1.56
C TRP A 31 -10.34 -0.95 1.13
N ILE A 32 -9.22 -1.15 1.84
CA ILE A 32 -8.30 -2.28 1.63
C ILE A 32 -8.96 -3.61 2.01
N SER A 33 -9.95 -3.60 2.91
CA SER A 33 -10.61 -4.82 3.36
C SER A 33 -11.28 -5.60 2.21
N GLY A 34 -11.16 -6.92 2.27
CA GLY A 34 -11.66 -7.83 1.25
C GLY A 34 -10.75 -9.01 0.99
N ASN A 35 -11.23 -9.92 0.14
CA ASN A 35 -10.44 -11.03 -0.39
C ASN A 35 -9.94 -10.62 -1.76
N TRP A 36 -8.63 -10.71 -1.97
CA TRP A 36 -7.97 -10.22 -3.18
C TRP A 36 -7.19 -11.34 -3.85
N LYS A 37 -7.23 -11.36 -5.18
CA LYS A 37 -6.46 -12.26 -6.03
C LYS A 37 -5.71 -11.48 -7.09
N GLY A 38 -4.51 -11.91 -7.43
CA GLY A 38 -3.68 -11.21 -8.41
C GLY A 38 -2.51 -12.06 -8.88
N GLU A 39 -1.59 -11.40 -9.59
CA GLU A 39 -0.34 -12.01 -10.04
C GLU A 39 0.85 -11.20 -9.55
N ALA A 40 1.83 -11.88 -8.95
CA ALA A 40 3.10 -11.29 -8.52
C ALA A 40 4.18 -12.37 -8.52
N PHE A 41 5.45 -11.98 -8.67
CA PHE A 41 6.59 -12.91 -8.65
C PHE A 41 6.45 -14.13 -9.59
N GLY A 42 5.77 -13.95 -10.73
CA GLY A 42 5.50 -15.05 -11.69
C GLY A 42 4.52 -16.11 -11.20
N GLY A 43 3.76 -15.83 -10.13
CA GLY A 43 2.77 -16.73 -9.54
C GLY A 43 1.44 -16.05 -9.26
N GLN A 44 0.50 -16.82 -8.72
CA GLN A 44 -0.80 -16.32 -8.26
C GLN A 44 -0.69 -15.91 -6.80
N VAL A 45 -1.25 -14.76 -6.46
CA VAL A 45 -1.30 -14.26 -5.09
C VAL A 45 -2.73 -14.21 -4.57
N GLU A 46 -2.91 -14.58 -3.32
CA GLU A 46 -4.14 -14.38 -2.54
C GLU A 46 -3.81 -13.54 -1.31
N GLU A 47 -4.59 -12.49 -1.04
CA GLU A 47 -4.38 -11.60 0.11
C GLU A 47 -5.73 -11.20 0.70
N ASN A 48 -5.96 -11.47 1.98
CA ASN A 48 -7.29 -11.31 2.60
C ASN A 48 -7.23 -10.38 3.81
N TRP A 49 -7.73 -9.15 3.66
CA TRP A 49 -7.72 -8.13 4.70
C TRP A 49 -9.03 -8.07 5.48
N SER A 50 -8.94 -8.04 6.81
CA SER A 50 -10.07 -7.77 7.70
C SER A 50 -10.51 -6.30 7.63
N THR A 51 -11.74 -6.01 8.05
CA THR A 51 -12.14 -4.64 8.38
C THR A 51 -11.36 -4.13 9.60
N PRO A 52 -11.22 -2.80 9.78
CA PRO A 52 -10.71 -2.23 11.02
C PRO A 52 -11.51 -2.71 12.23
N SER A 53 -10.82 -3.27 13.23
CA SER A 53 -11.42 -3.65 14.52
C SER A 53 -10.34 -3.85 15.58
N GLY A 54 -10.65 -3.56 16.84
CA GLY A 54 -9.71 -3.78 17.95
C GLY A 54 -8.39 -3.01 17.85
N GLY A 55 -8.35 -1.91 17.08
CA GLY A 55 -7.14 -1.11 16.86
C GLY A 55 -6.21 -1.63 15.77
N SER A 56 -6.66 -2.60 14.94
CA SER A 56 -5.89 -3.11 13.80
C SER A 56 -6.75 -3.56 12.62
N MET A 57 -6.11 -3.69 11.47
CA MET A 57 -6.51 -4.58 10.39
C MET A 57 -5.50 -5.74 10.32
N MET A 58 -5.92 -6.92 9.90
CA MET A 58 -5.03 -8.07 9.68
C MET A 58 -5.20 -8.64 8.29
N ALA A 59 -4.13 -9.21 7.74
CA ALA A 59 -4.15 -9.96 6.51
C ALA A 59 -3.39 -11.28 6.59
N THR A 60 -3.76 -12.17 5.68
CA THR A 60 -2.92 -13.30 5.29
C THR A 60 -2.66 -13.22 3.79
N PHE A 61 -1.41 -13.41 3.43
CA PHE A 61 -0.94 -13.49 2.05
C PHE A 61 -0.49 -14.92 1.73
N LYS A 62 -0.66 -15.34 0.48
CA LYS A 62 -0.19 -16.63 -0.05
C LYS A 62 0.26 -16.46 -1.48
N LEU A 63 1.51 -16.81 -1.77
CA LEU A 63 2.04 -16.93 -3.14
C LEU A 63 2.01 -18.39 -3.60
N ILE A 64 1.47 -18.63 -4.79
CA ILE A 64 1.39 -19.94 -5.43
C ILE A 64 2.18 -19.89 -6.75
N ASN A 65 3.18 -20.77 -6.87
CA ASN A 65 3.92 -21.02 -8.10
C ASN A 65 3.86 -22.52 -8.44
N ASP A 66 3.71 -22.86 -9.72
CA ASP A 66 3.67 -24.26 -10.20
C ASP A 66 2.70 -25.14 -9.38
N ASP A 67 1.48 -24.64 -9.14
CA ASP A 67 0.41 -25.27 -8.34
C ASP A 67 0.81 -25.64 -6.90
N LYS A 68 1.85 -25.00 -6.35
CA LYS A 68 2.32 -25.20 -4.98
C LYS A 68 2.49 -23.87 -4.27
N VAL A 69 2.29 -23.88 -2.96
CA VAL A 69 2.58 -22.70 -2.16
C VAL A 69 4.09 -22.49 -2.09
N SER A 70 4.52 -21.27 -2.43
CA SER A 70 5.88 -20.79 -2.27
C SER A 70 6.10 -20.32 -0.83
N PHE A 71 5.29 -19.35 -0.37
CA PHE A 71 5.34 -18.84 1.00
C PHE A 71 4.01 -18.17 1.39
N TYR A 72 3.90 -17.86 2.69
CA TYR A 72 2.80 -17.11 3.29
C TYR A 72 3.31 -15.87 4.00
N GLU A 73 2.43 -14.90 4.22
CA GLU A 73 2.65 -13.82 5.18
C GLU A 73 1.46 -13.71 6.14
N ILE A 74 1.76 -13.23 7.35
CA ILE A 74 0.77 -12.66 8.24
C ILE A 74 1.10 -11.20 8.38
N GLU A 75 0.13 -10.35 8.09
CA GLU A 75 0.27 -8.91 8.03
C GLU A 75 -0.71 -8.23 8.99
N ILE A 76 -0.33 -7.08 9.52
CA ILE A 76 -1.20 -6.22 10.32
C ILE A 76 -0.94 -4.76 9.99
N ILE A 77 -2.00 -3.94 10.03
CA ILE A 77 -1.89 -2.48 10.09
C ILE A 77 -2.45 -2.04 11.44
N ARG A 78 -1.66 -1.29 12.22
CA ARG A 78 -2.03 -0.90 13.60
C ARG A 78 -1.98 0.60 13.77
N GLU A 79 -2.87 1.13 14.61
CA GLU A 79 -2.67 2.48 15.16
C GLU A 79 -1.59 2.43 16.26
N ILE A 80 -0.54 3.24 16.11
CA ILE A 80 0.47 3.44 17.14
C ILE A 80 0.60 4.93 17.36
N GLU A 81 0.33 5.36 18.60
CA GLU A 81 0.27 6.77 18.99
C GLU A 81 -0.72 7.56 18.10
N ASN A 82 -0.21 8.31 17.13
CA ASN A 82 -0.97 9.10 16.17
C ASN A 82 -0.56 8.79 14.73
N SER A 83 -0.14 7.56 14.44
CA SER A 83 0.23 7.10 13.10
C SER A 83 -0.24 5.66 12.86
N LEU A 84 -0.02 5.15 11.64
CA LEU A 84 -0.17 3.74 11.30
C LEU A 84 1.19 3.09 11.08
N VAL A 85 1.28 1.79 11.33
CA VAL A 85 2.40 0.94 10.87
C VAL A 85 1.83 -0.31 10.24
N LEU A 86 2.35 -0.68 9.06
CA LEU A 86 2.16 -2.00 8.48
C LEU A 86 3.30 -2.89 8.98
N GLN A 87 2.98 -4.07 9.48
CA GLN A 87 3.99 -5.04 9.93
C GLN A 87 3.67 -6.41 9.38
N LEU A 88 4.70 -7.16 9.02
CA LEU A 88 4.53 -8.51 8.52
C LEU A 88 5.62 -9.48 9.00
N LYS A 89 5.29 -10.76 8.85
CA LYS A 89 6.22 -11.89 8.96
C LYS A 89 6.00 -12.84 7.80
N HIS A 90 7.10 -13.36 7.28
CA HIS A 90 7.07 -14.37 6.24
C HIS A 90 7.18 -15.76 6.83
N PHE A 91 6.53 -16.71 6.19
CA PHE A 91 6.58 -18.13 6.53
C PHE A 91 6.78 -18.96 5.28
N ASP A 92 7.66 -19.96 5.34
CA ASP A 92 7.74 -20.96 4.27
C ASP A 92 6.42 -21.74 4.12
N ASN A 93 6.33 -22.55 3.08
CA ASN A 93 5.12 -23.36 2.83
C ASN A 93 4.81 -24.42 3.89
N THR A 94 5.69 -24.61 4.89
CA THR A 94 5.50 -25.47 6.08
C THR A 94 5.27 -24.67 7.36
N LEU A 95 5.01 -23.37 7.26
CA LEU A 95 4.73 -22.43 8.35
C LEU A 95 5.96 -22.14 9.25
N LYS A 96 7.19 -22.30 8.75
CA LYS A 96 8.39 -21.86 9.49
C LYS A 96 8.72 -20.41 9.13
N GLY A 97 8.84 -19.57 10.16
CA GLY A 97 9.09 -18.14 9.97
C GLY A 97 10.50 -17.84 9.46
N TRP A 98 10.64 -16.83 8.60
CA TRP A 98 11.95 -16.34 8.14
C TRP A 98 12.58 -15.41 9.17
N GLU A 99 11.79 -14.49 9.74
CA GLU A 99 12.25 -13.60 10.78
C GLU A 99 12.44 -14.36 12.09
N THR A 100 13.45 -13.95 12.86
CA THR A 100 13.62 -14.46 14.23
C THR A 100 12.37 -14.20 15.08
N LYS A 101 12.20 -14.99 16.14
CA LYS A 101 11.00 -15.02 16.98
C LYS A 101 10.41 -13.63 17.29
N ASN A 102 11.25 -12.68 17.70
CA ASN A 102 10.83 -11.35 18.16
C ASN A 102 10.98 -10.24 17.11
N LYS A 103 11.11 -10.58 15.82
CA LYS A 103 11.30 -9.61 14.73
C LYS A 103 10.18 -9.68 13.72
N THR A 104 9.81 -8.53 13.20
CA THR A 104 8.86 -8.29 12.11
C THR A 104 9.55 -7.39 11.09
N VAL A 105 9.04 -7.37 9.86
CA VAL A 105 9.32 -6.30 8.92
C VAL A 105 8.29 -5.20 9.17
N ASP A 106 8.74 -3.96 9.36
CA ASP A 106 7.90 -2.84 9.76
C ASP A 106 8.00 -1.73 8.72
N PHE A 107 6.84 -1.22 8.30
CA PHE A 107 6.71 -0.16 7.30
C PHE A 107 5.90 0.99 7.92
N PRO A 108 6.57 2.04 8.43
CA PRO A 108 5.91 3.22 8.97
C PRO A 108 5.07 3.94 7.91
N LEU A 109 3.93 4.52 8.32
CA LEU A 109 3.10 5.34 7.44
C LEU A 109 3.81 6.63 7.01
N ILE A 110 3.71 6.96 5.73
CA ILE A 110 4.13 8.23 5.14
C ILE A 110 2.92 9.16 4.96
N LYS A 111 1.87 8.71 4.25
CA LYS A 111 0.71 9.56 3.90
C LYS A 111 -0.53 8.72 3.58
N ILE A 112 -1.71 9.29 3.84
CA ILE A 112 -3.00 8.78 3.39
C ILE A 112 -3.70 9.84 2.54
N THR A 113 -4.31 9.42 1.45
CA THR A 113 -5.24 10.19 0.62
C THR A 113 -6.51 9.36 0.40
N PRO A 114 -7.61 9.91 -0.16
CA PRO A 114 -8.86 9.17 -0.33
C PRO A 114 -8.76 7.83 -1.07
N ASN A 115 -7.76 7.67 -1.94
CA ASN A 115 -7.59 6.47 -2.77
C ASN A 115 -6.19 5.85 -2.66
N ARG A 116 -5.35 6.28 -1.70
CA ARG A 116 -3.97 5.78 -1.60
C ARG A 116 -3.47 5.86 -0.17
N VAL A 117 -2.79 4.81 0.29
CA VAL A 117 -1.99 4.83 1.52
C VAL A 117 -0.57 4.41 1.22
N GLU A 118 0.37 5.24 1.64
CA GLU A 118 1.81 5.06 1.44
C GLU A 118 2.46 4.77 2.78
N PHE A 119 3.07 3.60 2.89
CA PHE A 119 4.03 3.25 3.93
C PHE A 119 5.44 3.30 3.32
N GLU A 120 6.47 3.37 4.16
CA GLU A 120 7.85 3.19 3.68
C GLU A 120 7.96 1.85 2.95
N GLY A 121 8.33 1.84 1.67
CA GLY A 121 8.53 0.61 0.90
C GLY A 121 7.26 -0.16 0.49
N MET A 122 6.06 0.26 0.87
CA MET A 122 4.82 -0.37 0.45
C MET A 122 3.69 0.64 0.26
N THR A 123 2.97 0.57 -0.86
CA THR A 123 1.87 1.48 -1.15
C THR A 123 0.64 0.75 -1.68
N PHE A 124 -0.53 1.06 -1.12
CA PHE A 124 -1.82 0.58 -1.60
C PHE A 124 -2.53 1.72 -2.34
N GLU A 125 -3.09 1.42 -3.50
CA GLU A 125 -3.83 2.36 -4.34
C GLU A 125 -5.16 1.76 -4.75
N LYS A 126 -6.26 2.39 -4.32
CA LYS A 126 -7.61 2.06 -4.74
C LYS A 126 -7.82 2.52 -6.18
N VAL A 127 -8.00 1.55 -7.09
CA VAL A 127 -8.35 1.84 -8.49
C VAL A 127 -9.86 2.00 -8.61
N ASN A 128 -10.62 1.06 -8.03
CA ASN A 128 -12.07 1.08 -7.88
C ASN A 128 -12.50 0.16 -6.73
N GLU A 129 -13.79 -0.12 -6.56
CA GLU A 129 -14.30 -0.97 -5.47
C GLU A 129 -13.80 -2.43 -5.51
N ASN A 130 -13.44 -2.92 -6.70
CA ASN A 130 -13.06 -4.31 -6.95
C ASN A 130 -11.62 -4.45 -7.46
N GLU A 131 -10.82 -3.39 -7.41
CA GLU A 131 -9.45 -3.39 -7.89
C GLU A 131 -8.55 -2.47 -7.07
N MET A 132 -7.39 -3.00 -6.69
CA MET A 132 -6.32 -2.23 -6.08
C MET A 132 -4.97 -2.56 -6.72
N ASN A 133 -4.07 -1.60 -6.66
CA ASN A 133 -2.66 -1.84 -6.92
C ASN A 133 -1.91 -1.80 -5.60
N VAL A 134 -1.00 -2.74 -5.39
CA VAL A 134 -0.02 -2.69 -4.31
C VAL A 134 1.36 -2.56 -4.94
N TYR A 135 2.16 -1.62 -4.45
CA TYR A 135 3.52 -1.39 -4.90
C TYR A 135 4.45 -1.76 -3.76
N VAL A 136 5.42 -2.64 -4.01
CA VAL A 136 6.36 -3.16 -3.01
C VAL A 136 7.78 -2.88 -3.47
N ASP A 137 8.55 -2.20 -2.63
CA ASP A 137 9.96 -1.93 -2.87
C ASP A 137 10.82 -3.15 -2.52
N LEU A 138 11.49 -3.70 -3.53
CA LEU A 138 12.42 -4.81 -3.37
C LEU A 138 13.84 -4.26 -3.35
N LYS A 139 14.52 -4.44 -2.22
CA LYS A 139 15.90 -4.02 -2.05
C LYS A 139 16.84 -5.18 -2.38
N SER A 140 17.69 -4.99 -3.38
CA SER A 140 18.76 -5.94 -3.72
C SER A 140 19.97 -5.78 -2.80
N GLU A 141 20.88 -6.78 -2.83
CA GLU A 141 22.09 -6.82 -2.00
C GLU A 141 23.04 -5.62 -2.23
N ASP A 142 23.04 -5.06 -3.44
CA ASP A 142 23.83 -3.87 -3.81
C ASP A 142 23.17 -2.54 -3.39
N GLY A 143 21.99 -2.61 -2.76
CA GLY A 143 21.25 -1.46 -2.26
C GLY A 143 20.35 -0.78 -3.28
N LYS A 144 20.27 -1.29 -4.52
CA LYS A 144 19.29 -0.83 -5.50
C LYS A 144 17.87 -1.20 -5.03
N ILE A 145 16.92 -0.31 -5.31
CA ILE A 145 15.50 -0.52 -5.02
C ILE A 145 14.77 -0.66 -6.34
N ASP A 146 14.06 -1.77 -6.51
CA ASP A 146 13.15 -2.01 -7.62
C ASP A 146 11.73 -2.15 -7.07
N THR A 147 10.82 -1.26 -7.48
CA THR A 147 9.41 -1.31 -7.06
C THR A 147 8.63 -2.26 -7.96
N MET A 148 8.03 -3.30 -7.38
CA MET A 148 7.14 -4.23 -8.08
C MET A 148 5.68 -3.85 -7.84
N LYS A 149 4.87 -3.92 -8.89
CA LYS A 149 3.42 -3.67 -8.83
C LYS A 149 2.66 -4.99 -8.81
N PHE A 150 1.79 -5.20 -7.83
CA PHE A 150 0.82 -6.27 -7.76
C PHE A 150 -0.54 -5.67 -8.11
N ASN A 151 -1.20 -6.19 -9.13
CA ASN A 151 -2.57 -5.79 -9.44
C ASN A 151 -3.52 -6.84 -8.86
N TYR A 152 -4.41 -6.39 -7.99
CA TYR A 152 -5.37 -7.22 -7.29
C TYR A 152 -6.79 -6.97 -7.77
N LYS A 153 -7.55 -8.05 -7.90
CA LYS A 153 -8.99 -8.05 -8.14
C LYS A 153 -9.69 -8.68 -6.94
N LYS A 154 -10.80 -8.07 -6.54
CA LYS A 154 -11.63 -8.57 -5.44
C LYS A 154 -12.35 -9.84 -5.88
N ASP A 155 -12.31 -10.86 -5.03
CA ASP A 155 -13.04 -12.13 -5.21
C ASP A 155 -14.52 -12.01 -4.78
#